data_AF-A1YMU5-F1
#
_entry.id   AF-A1YMU5-F1
#
_cell.length_a   1.000
_cell.length_b   1.000
_cell.length_c   1.000
_cell.angle_alpha   90.00
_cell.angle_beta   90.00
_cell.angle_gamma   90.00
#
_symmetry.space_group_name_H-M   'P 1'
#
loop_
_entity.id
_entity.type
_entity.pdbx_description
1 polymer ?
#
loop_
_entity_poly.entity_id
_entity_poly.type
_entity_poly.pdbx_seq_one_letter_code
_entity_poly.pdbx_strand_id
1 'polypeptide(L)'
;HLKTMVETKKVTSLGVLLLDNYSDRIQVLQSLVHCADLSNPTKPLPLYRQWTDRIMAEFFQQGDRERDSGLDISPMCDKHTASVEKSQVGFIDY
;
A
#
# COMPACT_ATOMS: atom_id res chain seq x y z
N HIS A 1 3.92 5.70 -7.60
CA HIS A 1 3.33 5.95 -6.26
C HIS A 1 3.59 7.36 -5.74
N LEU A 2 4.81 7.92 -5.80
CA LEU A 2 5.10 9.32 -5.35
C LEU A 2 4.43 10.47 -6.14
N LYS A 3 3.83 10.21 -7.31
CA LYS A 3 3.25 11.28 -8.15
C LYS A 3 2.03 11.93 -7.50
N THR A 4 1.16 11.17 -6.85
CA THR A 4 -0.09 11.68 -6.28
C THR A 4 0.16 12.66 -5.13
N MET A 5 1.13 12.37 -4.26
CA MET A 5 1.44 13.21 -3.09
C MET A 5 2.09 14.55 -3.46
N VAL A 6 2.94 14.56 -4.50
CA VAL A 6 3.54 15.79 -5.05
C VAL A 6 2.49 16.64 -5.76
N GLU A 7 1.50 16.01 -6.39
CA GLU A 7 0.41 16.71 -7.05
C GLU A 7 -0.60 17.30 -6.06
N THR A 8 -0.92 16.62 -4.95
CA THR A 8 -1.77 17.22 -3.88
C THR A 8 -1.16 18.50 -3.32
N LYS A 9 0.18 18.57 -3.19
CA LYS A 9 0.89 19.80 -2.79
C LYS A 9 0.73 20.95 -3.78
N LYS A 10 0.53 20.69 -5.08
CA LYS A 10 0.27 21.74 -6.08
C LYS A 10 -1.14 22.30 -5.97
N VAL A 11 -2.11 21.49 -5.54
CA VAL A 11 -3.52 21.91 -5.39
C VAL A 11 -3.73 22.78 -4.14
N THR A 12 -2.85 22.69 -3.14
CA THR A 12 -3.01 23.37 -1.83
C THR A 12 -2.02 24.51 -1.57
N SER A 13 -1.59 25.25 -2.60
CA SER A 13 -0.65 26.38 -2.41
C SER A 13 -1.15 27.47 -1.45
N LEU A 14 -2.46 27.52 -1.19
CA LEU A 14 -3.12 28.43 -0.24
C LEU A 14 -3.60 27.75 1.06
N GLY A 15 -3.34 26.46 1.25
CA GLY A 15 -3.86 25.68 2.39
C GLY A 15 -5.37 25.42 2.33
N VAL A 16 -6.05 25.82 1.25
CA VAL A 16 -7.47 25.59 1.01
C VAL A 16 -7.63 24.78 -0.28
N LEU A 17 -8.39 23.69 -0.20
CA LEU A 17 -8.69 22.82 -1.32
C LEU A 17 -9.98 23.33 -2.00
N LEU A 18 -9.86 23.94 -3.18
CA LEU A 18 -11.01 24.40 -3.96
C LEU A 18 -11.46 23.27 -4.91
N LEU A 19 -12.71 22.83 -4.78
CA LEU A 19 -13.27 21.71 -5.56
C LEU A 19 -14.13 22.18 -6.74
N ASP A 20 -13.92 23.42 -7.19
CA ASP A 20 -14.79 24.08 -8.16
C ASP A 20 -14.57 23.53 -9.57
N ASN A 21 -13.33 23.14 -9.90
CA ASN A 21 -13.01 22.54 -11.18
C ASN A 21 -13.10 21.00 -11.14
N TYR A 22 -13.44 20.42 -12.30
CA TYR A 22 -13.64 18.98 -12.42
C TYR A 22 -12.34 18.18 -12.21
N SER A 23 -11.21 18.69 -12.70
CA SER A 23 -9.91 18.00 -12.64
C SER A 23 -9.45 17.79 -11.20
N ASP A 24 -9.56 18.82 -10.36
CA ASP A 24 -9.16 18.80 -8.96
C ASP A 24 -10.06 17.87 -8.16
N ARG A 25 -11.38 17.84 -8.45
CA ARG A 25 -12.29 16.86 -7.86
C ARG A 25 -11.87 15.42 -8.17
N ILE A 26 -11.55 15.13 -9.42
CA ILE A 26 -11.10 13.79 -9.83
C ILE A 26 -9.79 13.42 -9.14
N GLN A 27 -8.84 14.35 -9.06
CA GLN A 27 -7.56 14.10 -8.40
C GLN A 27 -7.70 13.84 -6.89
N VAL A 28 -8.60 14.56 -6.22
CA VAL A 28 -8.94 14.34 -4.81
C VAL A 28 -9.58 12.97 -4.61
N LEU A 29 -10.53 12.59 -5.47
CA LEU A 29 -11.17 11.26 -5.41
C LEU A 29 -10.16 10.13 -5.64
N GLN A 30 -9.27 10.27 -6.62
CA GLN A 30 -8.18 9.31 -6.85
C GLN A 30 -7.26 9.19 -5.64
N SER A 31 -6.95 10.32 -4.99
CA SER A 31 -6.15 10.34 -3.76
C SER A 31 -6.88 9.64 -2.61
N LEU A 32 -8.19 9.84 -2.46
CA LEU A 32 -9.00 9.18 -1.43
C LEU A 32 -9.07 7.67 -1.62
N VAL A 33 -9.25 7.21 -2.87
CA VAL A 33 -9.23 5.77 -3.19
C VAL A 33 -7.86 5.18 -2.87
N HIS A 34 -6.78 5.89 -3.19
CA HIS A 34 -5.43 5.45 -2.86
C HIS A 34 -5.19 5.37 -1.34
N CYS A 35 -5.64 6.36 -0.58
CA CYS A 35 -5.58 6.34 0.88
C CYS A 35 -6.42 5.19 1.46
N ALA A 36 -7.58 4.89 0.87
CA ALA A 36 -8.43 3.78 1.31
C ALA A 36 -7.73 2.42 1.12
N ASP A 37 -7.06 2.23 -0.02
CA ASP A 37 -6.26 1.04 -0.33
C ASP A 37 -5.12 0.83 0.67
N LEU A 38 -4.44 1.92 1.05
CA LEU A 38 -3.35 1.92 2.03
C LEU A 38 -3.82 2.04 3.49
N SER A 39 -5.12 2.08 3.77
CA SER A 39 -5.65 2.37 5.12
C SER A 39 -5.51 1.23 6.14
N ASN A 40 -5.02 0.06 5.72
CA ASN A 40 -4.97 -1.11 6.61
C ASN A 40 -4.19 -0.88 7.91
N PRO A 41 -3.01 -0.23 7.91
CA PRO A 41 -2.27 0.08 9.14
C PRO A 41 -2.97 1.09 10.07
N THR A 42 -3.98 1.83 9.60
CA THR A 42 -4.73 2.78 10.43
C THR A 42 -5.91 2.13 11.17
N LYS A 43 -6.21 0.87 10.88
CA LYS A 43 -7.27 0.10 11.54
C LYS A 43 -6.82 -0.38 12.92
N PRO A 44 -7.77 -0.66 13.85
CA PRO A 44 -7.44 -1.30 15.12
C PRO A 44 -6.62 -2.57 14.91
N LEU A 45 -5.63 -2.79 15.79
CA LEU A 45 -4.65 -3.88 15.66
C LEU A 45 -5.26 -5.27 15.37
N PRO A 46 -6.39 -5.69 15.98
CA PRO A 46 -6.99 -6.99 15.66
C PRO A 46 -7.45 -7.10 14.21
N LEU A 47 -7.95 -6.01 13.63
CA LEU A 47 -8.40 -5.96 12.24
C LEU A 47 -7.22 -5.85 11.29
N TYR A 48 -6.24 -5.00 11.61
CA TYR A 48 -5.00 -4.88 10.83
C TYR A 48 -4.30 -6.23 10.68
N ARG A 49 -4.14 -6.97 11.79
CA ARG A 49 -3.49 -8.28 11.79
C ARG A 49 -4.16 -9.28 10.85
N GLN A 50 -5.49 -9.31 10.79
CA GLN A 50 -6.20 -10.20 9.87
C GLN A 50 -5.90 -9.89 8.40
N TRP A 51 -5.76 -8.62 8.04
CA TRP A 51 -5.41 -8.22 6.67
C TRP A 51 -3.94 -8.51 6.37
N THR A 52 -3.04 -8.25 7.31
CA THR A 52 -1.62 -8.62 7.20
C THR A 52 -1.45 -10.13 7.02
N ASP A 53 -2.14 -10.95 7.81
CA ASP A 53 -2.04 -12.41 7.70
C ASP A 53 -2.52 -12.90 6.32
N ARG A 54 -3.59 -12.30 5.78
CA ARG A 54 -4.11 -12.63 4.44
C ARG A 54 -3.13 -12.26 3.32
N ILE A 55 -2.56 -11.06 3.35
CA ILE A 55 -1.66 -10.61 2.29
C ILE A 55 -0.32 -11.38 2.33
N MET A 56 0.19 -11.70 3.52
CA MET A 56 1.38 -12.54 3.66
C MET A 56 1.12 -13.97 3.17
N ALA A 57 -0.07 -14.52 3.44
CA ALA A 57 -0.44 -15.84 2.90
C ALA A 57 -0.46 -15.86 1.37
N GLU A 58 -0.96 -14.80 0.73
CA GLU A 58 -0.94 -14.65 -0.73
C GLU A 58 0.49 -14.56 -1.28
N PHE A 59 1.35 -13.74 -0.65
CA PHE A 59 2.76 -13.60 -1.04
C PHE A 59 3.52 -14.92 -0.90
N PHE A 60 3.32 -15.66 0.20
CA PHE A 60 3.96 -16.95 0.39
C PHE A 60 3.47 -18.00 -0.61
N GLN A 61 2.19 -17.96 -0.98
CA GLN A 61 1.67 -18.83 -2.04
C GLN A 61 2.31 -18.51 -3.39
N GLN A 62 2.55 -17.23 -3.69
CA GLN A 62 3.28 -16.85 -4.89
C GLN A 62 4.72 -17.36 -4.86
N GLY A 63 5.45 -17.17 -3.75
CA GLY A 63 6.83 -17.62 -3.63
C GLY A 63 7.00 -19.13 -3.69
N ASP A 64 6.04 -19.90 -3.17
CA ASP A 64 6.02 -21.36 -3.31
C ASP A 64 5.85 -21.76 -4.80
N ARG A 65 4.98 -21.08 -5.55
CA ARG A 65 4.81 -21.35 -7.00
C ARG A 65 6.04 -20.96 -7.84
N GLU A 66 6.68 -19.84 -7.50
CA GLU A 66 7.92 -19.40 -8.13
C GLU A 66 9.03 -20.44 -7.92
N ARG A 67 9.19 -20.91 -6.67
CA ARG A 67 10.14 -21.97 -6.32
C ARG A 67 9.87 -23.27 -7.09
N ASP A 68 8.62 -23.73 -7.11
CA ASP A 68 8.23 -24.96 -7.80
C ASP A 68 8.45 -24.88 -9.32
N SER A 69 8.39 -23.66 -9.87
CA SER A 69 8.64 -23.39 -11.29
C SER A 69 10.12 -23.13 -11.61
N GLY A 70 11.01 -23.17 -10.62
CA GLY A 70 12.43 -22.85 -10.78
C GLY A 70 12.71 -21.37 -11.10
N LEU A 71 11.78 -20.48 -10.76
CA LEU A 71 11.93 -19.03 -10.90
C LEU A 71 12.59 -18.43 -9.66
N ASP A 72 13.23 -17.28 -9.83
CA ASP A 72 13.66 -16.46 -8.70
C ASP A 72 12.45 -16.01 -7.89
N ILE A 73 12.49 -16.17 -6.57
CA ILE A 73 11.38 -15.81 -5.69
C ILE A 73 11.30 -14.28 -5.58
N SER A 74 10.11 -13.73 -5.80
CA SER A 74 9.83 -12.31 -5.72
C SER A 74 10.11 -11.77 -4.31
N PRO A 75 10.52 -10.49 -4.17
CA PRO A 75 10.73 -9.87 -2.88
C PRO A 75 9.51 -10.07 -1.96
N MET A 76 9.76 -10.37 -0.69
CA MET A 76 8.73 -10.57 0.36
C MET A 76 7.87 -11.84 0.20
N CYS A 77 8.06 -12.61 -0.87
CA CYS A 77 7.28 -13.83 -1.15
C CYS A 77 7.93 -15.10 -0.58
N ASP A 78 9.17 -15.04 -0.10
CA ASP A 78 9.82 -16.20 0.51
C ASP A 78 9.52 -16.32 2.02
N LYS A 79 8.69 -17.28 2.39
CA LYS A 79 8.34 -17.59 3.78
C LYS A 79 9.51 -17.98 4.68
N HIS A 80 10.64 -18.38 4.11
CA HIS A 80 11.83 -18.81 4.89
C HIS A 80 12.76 -17.65 5.23
N THR A 81 12.63 -16.52 4.53
CA THR A 81 13.51 -15.35 4.72
C THR A 81 12.74 -14.07 5.09
N ALA A 82 11.43 -14.01 4.81
CA ALA A 82 10.59 -12.86 5.13
C ALA A 82 10.29 -12.77 6.64
N SER A 83 10.62 -11.62 7.25
CA SER A 83 10.13 -11.25 8.57
C SER A 83 8.92 -10.34 8.40
N VAL A 84 7.73 -10.88 8.71
CA VAL A 84 6.45 -10.15 8.61
C VAL A 84 6.51 -8.82 9.36
N GLU A 85 7.15 -8.77 10.54
CA GLU A 85 7.25 -7.54 11.32
C GLU A 85 8.09 -6.48 10.61
N LYS A 86 9.26 -6.84 10.08
CA LYS A 86 10.12 -5.92 9.32
C LYS A 86 9.47 -5.47 8.02
N SER A 87 8.76 -6.38 7.37
CA SER A 87 7.98 -6.13 6.17
C SER A 87 6.87 -5.10 6.38
N GLN A 88 6.14 -5.18 7.50
CA GLN A 88 5.10 -4.21 7.83
C GLN A 88 5.67 -2.87 8.32
N VAL A 89 6.78 -2.86 9.06
CA VAL A 89 7.48 -1.62 9.43
C VAL A 89 7.95 -0.88 8.18
N GLY A 90 8.59 -1.57 7.24
CA GLY A 90 9.02 -0.99 5.97
C GLY A 90 7.87 -0.47 5.10
N PHE A 91 6.69 -1.10 5.17
CA PHE A 91 5.50 -0.62 4.46
C PHE A 91 4.89 0.64 5.08
N ILE A 92 4.98 0.80 6.40
CA ILE A 92 4.48 2.00 7.10
C ILE A 92 5.45 3.17 6.92
N ASP A 93 6.76 2.92 6.90
CA ASP A 93 7.80 3.95 6.81
C ASP A 93 7.97 4.53 5.39
N TYR A 94 7.45 3.88 4.35
CA TYR A 94 7.70 4.21 2.93
C TYR A 94 6.45 4.70 2.19
#